data_AF-A0A7V5SCH6-F1
#
_entry.id   AF-A0A7V5SCH6-F1
#
_cell.length_a   1.000
_cell.length_b   1.000
_cell.length_c   1.000
_cell.angle_alpha   90.00
_cell.angle_beta   90.00
_cell.angle_gamma   90.00
#
_symmetry.space_group_name_H-M   'P 1'
#
loop_
_entity.id
_entity.type
_entity.pdbx_description
1 polymer ?
#
loop_
_entity_poly.entity_id
_entity_poly.type
_entity_poly.pdbx_seq_one_letter_code
_entity_poly.pdbx_strand_id
1 'polypeptide(L)'
;MQRVVAEGARVYLTLRRLAQQIIELEVPYAIIGIEPRGTAVASFLHHQVQNLLSEKVLYGTLDVTLWRDDLHQSQKLRIPRPAHLPFSIEGKKVWLVDDVLYTGRTVRAALDALREVGRPAAIRLAVLVERRGLR
;
A
#
# COMPACT_ATOMS: atom_id res chain seq x y z
N MET A 1 -26.62 1.35 11.39
CA MET A 1 -26.53 -0.13 11.30
C MET A 1 -25.19 -0.50 10.67
N GLN A 2 -24.38 -1.34 11.30
CA GLN A 2 -23.11 -1.82 10.72
C GLN A 2 -23.34 -3.15 10.00
N ARG A 3 -22.73 -3.35 8.83
CA ARG A 3 -22.82 -4.58 8.03
C ARG A 3 -21.41 -5.09 7.75
N VAL A 4 -21.18 -6.38 7.97
CA VAL A 4 -19.94 -7.06 7.55
C VAL A 4 -19.94 -7.18 6.03
N VAL A 5 -18.92 -6.62 5.37
CA VAL A 5 -18.77 -6.63 3.90
C VAL A 5 -18.00 -7.85 3.40
N ALA A 6 -17.10 -8.40 4.21
CA ALA A 6 -16.34 -9.61 3.91
C ALA A 6 -15.86 -10.28 5.21
N GLU A 7 -15.87 -11.62 5.22
CA GLU A 7 -15.36 -12.44 6.31
C GLU A 7 -13.94 -12.94 6.02
N GLY A 8 -13.24 -13.43 7.04
CA GLY A 8 -11.81 -13.77 6.99
C GLY A 8 -11.41 -14.70 5.84
N ALA A 9 -12.19 -15.77 5.58
CA ALA A 9 -11.91 -16.69 4.49
C ALA A 9 -11.97 -16.00 3.11
N ARG A 10 -12.96 -15.12 2.90
CA ARG A 10 -13.11 -14.36 1.66
C ARG A 10 -12.01 -13.30 1.50
N VAL A 11 -11.60 -12.66 2.59
CA VAL A 11 -10.47 -11.72 2.61
C VAL A 11 -9.19 -12.43 2.23
N TYR A 12 -8.90 -13.58 2.85
CA TYR A 12 -7.72 -14.39 2.56
C TYR A 12 -7.62 -14.80 1.08
N LEU A 13 -8.70 -15.37 0.52
CA LEU A 13 -8.75 -15.75 -0.89
C LEU A 13 -8.57 -14.55 -1.84
N THR A 14 -9.11 -13.39 -1.45
CA THR A 14 -8.96 -12.16 -2.23
C THR A 14 -7.53 -11.65 -2.22
N LEU A 15 -6.87 -11.65 -1.06
CA LEU A 15 -5.46 -11.27 -0.94
C LEU A 15 -4.54 -12.21 -1.73
N ARG A 16 -4.78 -13.52 -1.69
CA ARG A 16 -4.01 -14.49 -2.49
C ARG A 16 -4.16 -14.23 -4.00
N ARG A 17 -5.37 -13.94 -4.46
CA ARG A 17 -5.62 -13.60 -5.86
C ARG A 17 -4.96 -12.27 -6.25
N LEU A 18 -4.99 -11.27 -5.38
CA LEU A 18 -4.29 -10.00 -5.60
C LEU A 18 -2.77 -10.22 -5.71
N ALA A 19 -2.17 -11.08 -4.87
CA ALA A 19 -0.75 -11.41 -5.00
C ALA A 19 -0.41 -12.05 -6.36
N GLN A 20 -1.24 -12.97 -6.86
CA GLN A 20 -1.05 -13.56 -8.19
C GLN A 20 -1.16 -12.51 -9.31
N GLN A 21 -2.13 -11.61 -9.23
CA GLN A 21 -2.27 -10.53 -10.20
C GLN A 21 -1.05 -9.60 -10.23
N ILE A 22 -0.44 -9.32 -9.07
CA ILE A 22 0.78 -8.51 -9.01
C ILE A 22 1.92 -9.23 -9.77
N ILE A 23 2.07 -10.55 -9.60
CA ILE A 23 3.09 -11.34 -10.30
C ILE A 23 2.84 -11.36 -11.81
N GLU A 24 1.58 -11.56 -12.24
CA GLU A 24 1.19 -11.60 -13.65
C GLU A 24 1.46 -10.28 -14.38
N LEU A 25 1.33 -9.16 -13.67
CA LEU A 25 1.49 -7.83 -14.26
C LEU A 25 2.96 -7.44 -14.42
N GLU A 26 3.79 -7.66 -13.40
CA GLU A 26 5.18 -7.21 -13.45
C GLU A 26 6.06 -7.82 -12.35
N VAL A 27 7.32 -8.16 -12.67
CA VAL A 27 8.38 -8.58 -11.72
C VAL A 27 9.77 -8.14 -12.23
N PRO A 28 10.77 -7.90 -11.36
CA PRO A 28 10.69 -7.70 -9.90
C PRO A 28 10.22 -6.29 -9.52
N TYR A 29 9.79 -6.10 -8.26
CA TYR A 29 9.24 -4.83 -7.77
C TYR A 29 9.53 -4.56 -6.29
N ALA A 30 9.21 -3.34 -5.86
CA ALA A 30 9.14 -2.94 -4.46
C ALA A 30 7.68 -2.83 -4.01
N ILE A 31 7.29 -3.55 -2.95
CA ILE A 31 6.01 -3.39 -2.27
C ILE A 31 6.19 -2.39 -1.13
N ILE A 32 5.38 -1.35 -1.11
CA ILE A 32 5.40 -0.31 -0.07
C ILE A 32 4.01 -0.21 0.54
N GLY A 33 3.87 -0.58 1.81
CA GLY A 33 2.62 -0.45 2.55
C GLY A 33 2.44 0.95 3.14
N ILE A 34 1.28 1.56 2.91
CA ILE A 34 0.95 2.85 3.51
C ILE A 34 0.50 2.62 4.95
N GLU A 35 1.12 3.33 5.89
CA GLU A 35 0.74 3.25 7.31
C GLU A 35 -0.61 3.93 7.59
N PRO A 36 -1.35 3.47 8.62
CA PRO A 36 -1.02 2.35 9.50
C PRO A 36 -1.57 0.99 9.05
N ARG A 37 -2.64 0.95 8.24
CA ARG A 37 -3.40 -0.30 7.97
C ARG A 37 -2.97 -0.99 6.68
N GLY A 38 -2.53 -0.23 5.68
CA GLY A 38 -2.02 -0.77 4.41
C GLY A 38 -0.81 -1.70 4.60
N THR A 39 -0.04 -1.53 5.67
CA THR A 39 1.13 -2.38 5.97
C THR A 39 0.79 -3.85 6.22
N ALA A 40 -0.34 -4.16 6.85
CA ALA A 40 -0.76 -5.55 7.06
C ALA A 40 -1.08 -6.25 5.74
N VAL A 41 -1.78 -5.54 4.83
CA VAL A 41 -2.06 -6.01 3.47
C VAL A 41 -0.76 -6.14 2.68
N ALA A 42 0.11 -5.13 2.74
CA ALA A 42 1.39 -5.11 2.03
C ALA A 42 2.31 -6.25 2.44
N SER A 43 2.45 -6.51 3.76
CA SER A 43 3.25 -7.61 4.29
C SER A 43 2.70 -8.97 3.84
N PHE A 44 1.37 -9.16 3.84
CA PHE A 44 0.78 -10.38 3.33
C PHE A 44 1.09 -10.58 1.84
N LEU A 45 0.88 -9.54 1.02
CA LEU A 45 1.18 -9.60 -0.42
C LEU A 45 2.67 -9.87 -0.67
N HIS A 46 3.57 -9.19 0.06
CA HIS A 46 5.01 -9.41 -0.04
C HIS A 46 5.38 -10.86 0.24
N HIS A 47 4.90 -11.45 1.34
CA HIS A 47 5.16 -12.86 1.64
C HIS A 47 4.61 -13.81 0.57
N GLN A 48 3.38 -13.61 0.12
CA GLN A 48 2.78 -14.46 -0.92
C GLN A 48 3.58 -14.41 -2.21
N VAL A 49 4.00 -13.22 -2.62
CA VAL A 49 4.79 -13.03 -3.83
C VAL A 49 6.18 -13.62 -3.67
N GLN A 50 6.89 -13.29 -2.60
CA GLN A 50 8.26 -13.73 -2.38
C GLN A 50 8.36 -15.26 -2.38
N ASN A 51 7.33 -15.96 -1.91
CA ASN A 51 7.27 -17.42 -1.93
C ASN A 51 7.14 -18.02 -3.34
N LEU A 52 6.68 -17.23 -4.31
CA LEU A 52 6.46 -17.66 -5.70
C LEU A 52 7.59 -17.23 -6.64
N LEU A 53 8.51 -16.37 -6.18
CA LEU A 53 9.61 -15.84 -6.96
C LEU A 53 10.96 -16.22 -6.34
N SER A 54 11.92 -16.58 -7.19
CA SER A 54 13.31 -16.79 -6.75
C SER A 54 14.05 -15.48 -6.51
N GLU A 55 13.64 -14.41 -7.18
CA GLU A 55 14.22 -13.08 -6.99
C GLU A 55 13.69 -12.41 -5.70
N LYS A 56 14.53 -11.56 -5.11
CA LYS A 56 14.17 -10.82 -3.90
C LYS A 56 13.19 -9.69 -4.23
N VAL A 57 12.01 -9.74 -3.61
CA VAL A 57 11.01 -8.67 -3.64
C VAL A 57 11.33 -7.68 -2.53
N LEU A 58 11.46 -6.40 -2.88
CA LEU A 58 11.75 -5.36 -1.89
C LEU A 58 10.47 -5.01 -1.12
N TYR A 59 10.61 -4.75 0.18
CA TYR A 59 9.49 -4.41 1.06
C TYR A 59 9.83 -3.25 1.98
N GLY A 60 8.92 -2.30 2.10
CA GLY A 60 9.02 -1.21 3.06
C GLY A 60 7.66 -0.62 3.42
N THR A 61 7.68 0.40 4.27
CA THR A 61 6.46 1.09 4.73
C THR A 61 6.61 2.60 4.63
N LEU A 62 5.49 3.29 4.45
CA LEU A 62 5.44 4.72 4.27
C LEU A 62 4.37 5.33 5.17
N ASP A 63 4.79 6.13 6.15
CA ASP A 63 3.88 6.98 6.92
C ASP A 63 3.68 8.29 6.17
N VAL A 64 2.44 8.54 5.75
CA VAL A 64 2.07 9.70 4.95
C VAL A 64 1.43 10.81 5.77
N THR A 65 1.48 10.71 7.10
CA THR A 65 0.82 11.64 8.02
C THR A 65 1.17 13.09 7.70
N LEU A 66 2.45 13.43 7.47
CA LEU A 66 2.87 14.80 7.18
C LEU A 66 2.36 15.38 5.85
N TRP A 67 1.97 14.53 4.90
CA TRP A 67 1.58 14.94 3.55
C TRP A 67 0.07 15.00 3.36
N ARG A 68 -0.70 14.77 4.43
CA ARG A 68 -2.16 14.86 4.40
C ARG A 68 -2.63 16.30 4.59
N ASP A 69 -3.37 16.81 3.61
CA ASP A 69 -3.93 18.17 3.61
C ASP A 69 -5.14 18.35 4.54
N ASP A 70 -5.75 17.24 4.97
CA ASP A 70 -7.00 17.19 5.74
C ASP A 70 -6.81 16.96 7.26
N LEU A 71 -5.57 16.98 7.76
CA LEU A 71 -5.27 16.65 9.16
C LEU A 71 -5.90 17.61 10.19
N HIS A 72 -6.22 18.83 9.78
CA HIS A 72 -6.68 19.88 10.70
C HIS A 72 -8.09 19.65 11.26
N GLN A 73 -8.88 18.72 10.72
CA GLN A 73 -10.32 18.66 11.03
C GLN A 73 -10.77 17.53 11.97
N SER A 74 -9.98 16.49 12.28
CA SER A 74 -10.63 15.31 12.92
C SER A 74 -9.82 14.36 13.81
N GLN A 75 -8.50 14.44 14.01
CA GLN A 75 -7.80 13.42 14.82
C GLN A 75 -6.66 13.99 15.68
N LYS A 76 -6.45 13.38 16.86
CA LYS A 76 -5.21 13.54 17.65
C LYS A 76 -4.03 13.31 16.70
N LEU A 77 -3.25 14.36 16.46
CA LEU A 77 -2.05 14.30 15.60
C LEU A 77 -1.19 13.11 16.05
N ARG A 78 -1.14 12.07 15.22
CA ARG A 78 -0.19 10.98 15.42
C ARG A 78 1.18 11.57 15.08
N ILE A 79 2.17 11.34 15.94
CA ILE A 79 3.54 11.77 15.65
C ILE A 79 3.97 11.02 14.37
N PRO A 80 4.32 11.74 13.30
CA PRO A 80 4.77 11.14 12.06
C PRO A 80 5.97 10.24 12.31
N ARG A 81 5.97 9.07 11.70
CA ARG A 81 7.13 8.17 11.75
C ARG A 81 7.98 8.35 10.49
N PRO A 82 9.30 8.17 10.59
CA PRO A 82 10.14 8.08 9.40
C PRO A 82 9.65 6.95 8.50
N ALA A 83 9.68 7.16 7.18
CA ALA A 83 9.47 6.10 6.22
C ALA A 83 10.48 4.97 6.44
N HIS A 84 10.03 3.72 6.44
CA HIS A 84 10.91 2.57 6.57
C HIS A 84 11.13 1.95 5.18
N LEU A 85 12.08 2.52 4.45
CA LEU A 85 12.47 2.07 3.11
C LEU A 85 13.95 1.67 3.12
N PRO A 86 14.30 0.40 3.46
CA PRO A 86 15.68 -0.07 3.57
C PRO A 86 16.37 -0.27 2.20
N PHE A 87 15.89 0.41 1.16
CA PHE A 87 16.34 0.31 -0.23
C PHE A 87 16.02 1.63 -0.96
N SER A 88 16.77 1.92 -2.02
CA SER A 88 16.45 3.03 -2.92
C SER A 88 15.26 2.68 -3.83
N ILE A 89 14.35 3.62 -4.05
CA ILE A 89 13.23 3.46 -5.01
C ILE A 89 13.60 3.93 -6.42
N GLU A 90 14.81 4.46 -6.63
CA GLU A 90 15.25 5.03 -7.90
C GLU A 90 15.18 4.02 -9.05
N GLY A 91 14.49 4.39 -10.14
CA GLY A 91 14.28 3.55 -11.31
C GLY A 91 13.46 2.27 -11.05
N LYS A 92 12.90 2.08 -9.85
CA LYS A 92 12.16 0.85 -9.50
C LYS A 92 10.68 0.95 -9.86
N LYS A 93 10.09 -0.21 -10.11
CA LYS A 93 8.64 -0.39 -10.21
C LYS A 93 8.09 -0.60 -8.81
N VAL A 94 7.21 0.30 -8.37
CA VAL A 94 6.70 0.36 -7.00
C VAL A 94 5.22 -0.02 -6.99
N TRP A 95 4.84 -0.92 -6.08
CA TRP A 95 3.47 -1.20 -5.69
C TRP A 95 3.18 -0.53 -4.35
N LEU A 96 2.43 0.58 -4.38
CA LEU A 96 1.82 1.15 -3.19
C LEU A 96 0.63 0.28 -2.77
N VAL A 97 0.53 0.00 -1.47
CA VAL A 97 -0.52 -0.85 -0.92
C VAL A 97 -1.27 -0.14 0.19
N ASP A 98 -2.60 -0.10 0.08
CA ASP A 98 -3.50 0.41 1.12
C ASP A 98 -4.61 -0.60 1.44
N ASP A 99 -5.28 -0.46 2.58
CA ASP A 99 -6.41 -1.33 2.93
C ASP A 99 -7.67 -0.92 2.16
N VAL A 100 -7.99 0.37 2.13
CA VAL A 100 -9.22 0.90 1.52
C VAL A 100 -8.94 2.14 0.66
N LEU A 101 -9.20 2.05 -0.63
CA LEU A 101 -9.29 3.24 -1.49
C LEU A 101 -10.65 3.91 -1.31
N TYR A 102 -10.65 5.19 -0.91
CA TYR A 102 -11.86 6.02 -0.84
C TYR A 102 -11.73 7.29 -1.69
N THR A 103 -11.38 8.43 -1.10
CA THR A 103 -11.21 9.71 -1.82
C THR A 103 -9.89 9.81 -2.59
N GLY A 104 -8.94 8.91 -2.30
CA GLY A 104 -7.59 8.93 -2.88
C GLY A 104 -6.59 9.87 -2.17
N ARG A 105 -7.00 10.61 -1.14
CA ARG A 105 -6.10 11.54 -0.41
C ARG A 105 -4.87 10.85 0.20
N THR A 106 -5.06 9.68 0.80
CA THR A 106 -3.95 8.86 1.33
C THR A 106 -2.96 8.47 0.25
N VAL A 107 -3.46 8.05 -0.92
CA VAL A 107 -2.61 7.70 -2.07
C VAL A 107 -1.88 8.93 -2.60
N ARG A 108 -2.55 10.09 -2.67
CA ARG A 108 -1.90 11.33 -3.08
C ARG A 108 -0.76 11.72 -2.15
N ALA A 109 -1.01 11.67 -0.84
CA ALA A 109 0.01 11.92 0.18
C ALA A 109 1.18 10.93 0.06
N ALA A 110 0.91 9.66 -0.24
CA ALA A 110 1.95 8.65 -0.50
C ALA A 110 2.81 8.99 -1.73
N LEU A 111 2.18 9.46 -2.81
CA LEU A 111 2.91 9.88 -4.02
C LEU A 111 3.81 11.08 -3.73
N ASP A 112 3.33 12.06 -2.96
CA ASP A 112 4.14 13.23 -2.59
C ASP A 112 5.30 12.82 -1.67
N ALA A 113 5.08 11.95 -0.68
CA ALA A 113 6.14 11.41 0.17
C ALA A 113 7.19 10.59 -0.61
N LEU A 114 6.77 9.75 -1.57
CA LEU A 114 7.72 8.98 -2.39
C LEU A 114 8.63 9.89 -3.23
N ARG A 115 8.13 11.03 -3.71
CA ARG A 115 8.92 11.98 -4.53
C ARG A 115 10.09 12.59 -3.77
N GLU A 116 10.00 12.67 -2.44
CA GLU A 116 11.09 13.14 -1.58
C GLU A 116 12.15 12.05 -1.35
N VAL A 117 11.78 10.78 -1.46
CA VAL A 117 12.66 9.63 -1.21
C VAL A 117 13.36 9.13 -2.48
N GLY A 118 12.81 9.37 -3.67
CA GLY A 118 13.45 9.02 -4.94
C GLY A 118 12.51 9.06 -6.14
N ARG A 119 12.99 8.58 -7.30
CA ARG A 119 12.22 8.57 -8.56
C ARG A 119 11.97 7.14 -9.05
N PRO A 120 10.81 6.54 -8.74
CA PRO A 120 10.46 5.24 -9.30
C PRO A 120 10.18 5.33 -10.80
N ALA A 121 10.47 4.25 -11.54
CA ALA A 121 10.16 4.15 -12.96
C ALA A 121 8.64 4.02 -13.22
N ALA A 122 7.92 3.40 -12.29
CA ALA A 122 6.46 3.29 -12.32
C ALA A 122 5.92 3.13 -10.90
N ILE A 123 4.70 3.62 -10.67
CA ILE A 123 3.96 3.39 -9.42
C ILE A 123 2.60 2.78 -9.77
N ARG A 124 2.28 1.64 -9.17
CA ARG A 124 0.95 1.02 -9.19
C ARG A 124 0.35 1.01 -7.79
N LEU A 125 -0.98 0.95 -7.73
CA LEU A 125 -1.73 0.88 -6.48
C LEU A 125 -2.44 -0.46 -6.39
N ALA A 126 -2.26 -1.16 -5.27
CA ALA A 126 -3.06 -2.31 -4.89
C ALA A 126 -3.83 -2.00 -3.61
N VAL A 127 -5.14 -2.25 -3.62
CA VAL A 127 -5.99 -2.06 -2.43
C VAL A 127 -6.85 -3.27 -2.19
N LEU A 128 -7.12 -3.58 -0.91
CA LEU A 128 -8.00 -4.69 -0.56
C LEU A 128 -9.46 -4.37 -0.89
N VAL A 129 -9.90 -3.13 -0.64
CA VAL A 129 -11.26 -2.67 -0.95
C VAL A 129 -11.23 -1.32 -1.65
N GLU A 130 -12.00 -1.18 -2.72
CA GLU A 130 -12.36 0.13 -3.28
C GLU A 130 -13.75 0.53 -2.77
N ARG A 131 -13.81 1.52 -1.87
CA ARG A 131 -15.07 2.10 -1.41
C ARG A 131 -15.47 3.20 -2.39
N ARG A 132 -16.00 2.82 -3.56
CA ARG A 132 -16.75 3.78 -4.39
C ARG A 132 -17.91 4.29 -3.56
N GLY A 133 -18.11 5.60 -3.50
CA GLY A 133 -19.08 6.24 -2.60
C GLY A 133 -20.42 5.51 -2.60
N LEU A 134 -20.62 4.66 -1.59
CA LEU A 134 -21.91 4.06 -1.27
C LEU A 134 -22.79 5.23 -0.85
N ARG A 135 -23.56 5.74 -1.82
CA ARG A 135 -24.80 6.46 -1.54
C ARG A 135 -25.85 5.43 -1.15
#